data_AF-A0A957U9X8-F1
#
_entry.id   AF-A0A957U9X8-F1
#
_cell.length_a   1.000
_cell.length_b   1.000
_cell.length_c   1.000
_cell.angle_alpha   90.00
_cell.angle_beta   90.00
_cell.angle_gamma   90.00
#
_symmetry.space_group_name_H-M   'P 1'
#
loop_
_entity.id
_entity.type
_entity.pdbx_description
1 polymer ?
#
loop_
_entity_poly.entity_id
_entity_poly.type
_entity_poly.pdbx_seq_one_letter_code
_entity_poly.pdbx_strand_id
1 'polypeptide(L)' 'MFVLIVGGGKVGSHLARLLLEEGHEVRVIDSREDVLLKLHRELPAEVIHNGDGTDPVRL' A
#
# COMPACT_ATOMS: atom_id res chain seq x y z
N MET A 1 14.04 2.72 6.38
CA MET A 1 13.56 3.89 5.60
C MET A 1 12.05 3.79 5.53
N PHE A 2 11.35 4.92 5.50
CA PHE A 2 9.91 4.95 5.27
C PHE A 2 9.63 5.10 3.77
N VAL A 3 8.79 4.23 3.21
CA VAL A 3 8.41 4.23 1.80
C VAL A 3 6.90 4.33 1.66
N LEU A 4 6.45 5.34 0.92
CA LEU A 4 5.06 5.52 0.54
C LEU A 4 4.85 5.03 -0.89
N ILE A 5 3.92 4.09 -1.08
CA ILE A 5 3.53 3.56 -2.38
C ILE A 5 2.10 4.02 -2.67
N VAL A 6 1.93 4.83 -3.71
CA VAL A 6 0.61 5.23 -4.21
C VAL A 6 0.22 4.29 -5.36
N GLY A 7 -0.81 3.48 -5.13
CA GLY A 7 -1.31 2.45 -6.03
C GLY A 7 -0.93 1.03 -5.59
N GLY A 8 -1.92 0.26 -5.15
CA GLY A 8 -1.79 -1.12 -4.67
C GLY A 8 -1.99 -2.21 -5.71
N GLY A 9 -1.86 -1.85 -7.00
CA GLY A 9 -1.98 -2.81 -8.10
C GLY A 9 -0.88 -3.89 -8.10
N LYS A 10 -0.75 -4.63 -9.20
CA LYS A 10 0.21 -5.75 -9.31
C LYS A 10 1.66 -5.37 -8.93
N VAL A 11 2.13 -4.22 -9.40
CA VAL A 11 3.51 -3.76 -9.13
C VAL A 11 3.63 -3.23 -7.71
N GLY A 12 2.69 -2.38 -7.27
CA GLY A 12 2.71 -1.78 -5.94
C GLY A 12 2.64 -2.81 -4.81
N SER A 13 1.76 -3.82 -4.92
CA SER A 13 1.66 -4.86 -3.89
C SER A 13 2.90 -5.76 -3.85
N HIS A 14 3.48 -6.09 -5.01
CA HIS A 14 4.73 -6.84 -5.07
C HIS A 14 5.91 -6.08 -4.47
N LEU A 15 6.06 -4.80 -4.83
CA LEU A 15 7.13 -3.95 -4.30
C LEU A 15 6.97 -3.74 -2.78
N ALA A 16 5.75 -3.51 -2.30
CA ALA A 16 5.47 -3.34 -0.88
C ALA A 16 5.94 -4.56 -0.08
N ARG A 17 5.61 -5.77 -0.55
CA ARG A 17 6.03 -7.02 0.08
C ARG A 17 7.56 -7.14 0.15
N LEU A 18 8.24 -6.89 -0.96
CA LEU A 18 9.71 -6.99 -1.02
C LEU A 18 10.39 -6.01 -0.05
N LEU A 19 9.91 -4.76 0.00
CA LEU A 19 10.45 -3.76 0.92
C LEU A 19 10.18 -4.10 2.40
N LEU A 20 9.02 -4.69 2.70
CA LEU A 20 8.73 -5.19 4.05
C LEU A 20 9.67 -6.34 4.43
N GLU A 21 9.92 -7.28 3.52
CA GLU A 21 10.87 -8.39 3.72
C GLU A 21 12.31 -7.89 3.95
N GLU A 22 12.68 -6.75 3.34
CA GLU A 22 13.96 -6.05 3.55
C GLU A 22 14.01 -5.22 4.86
N GLY A 23 12.94 -5.20 5.64
CA GLY A 23 12.87 -4.50 6.93
C GLY A 23 12.60 -2.99 6.81
N HIS A 24 12.02 -2.54 5.69
CA HIS A 24 11.57 -1.16 5.54
C HIS A 24 10.17 -0.94 6.11
N GLU A 25 9.90 0.29 6.55
CA GLU A 25 8.55 0.70 6.93
C GLU A 25 7.83 1.14 5.65
N VAL A 26 6.68 0.53 5.37
CA VAL A 26 5.95 0.73 4.11
C VAL A 26 4.52 1.14 4.42
N ARG A 27 3.99 2.10 3.63
CA ARG A 27 2.57 2.37 3.54
C ARG A 27 2.11 2.32 2.07
N VAL A 28 1.04 1.60 1.80
CA VAL A 28 0.42 1.47 0.48
C VAL A 28 -0.93 2.17 0.51
N ILE A 29 -1.13 3.15 -0.38
CA ILE A 29 -2.38 3.88 -0.56
C ILE A 29 -3.08 3.38 -1.83
N ASP A 30 -4.35 3.00 -1.76
CA ASP A 30 -5.23 2.85 -2.92
C ASP A 30 -6.67 3.18 -2.51
N SER A 31 -7.49 3.66 -3.45
CA SER A 31 -8.89 4.04 -3.19
C SER A 31 -9.89 3.02 -3.73
N ARG A 32 -9.41 2.03 -4.51
CA ARG A 32 -10.29 1.04 -5.16
C ARG A 32 -10.52 -0.15 -4.26
N GLU A 33 -11.79 -0.43 -3.97
CA GLU A 33 -12.23 -1.48 -3.05
C GLU A 33 -11.72 -2.88 -3.45
N ASP A 34 -11.73 -3.22 -4.73
CA ASP A 34 -11.24 -4.50 -5.24
C ASP A 34 -9.74 -4.68 -5.00
N VAL A 35 -8.97 -3.60 -5.11
CA VAL A 35 -7.55 -3.58 -4.82
C VAL A 35 -7.29 -3.66 -3.32
N LEU A 36 -8.02 -2.91 -2.49
CA LEU A 36 -7.90 -2.96 -1.04
C LEU A 36 -8.20 -4.36 -0.48
N LEU A 37 -9.27 -5.00 -0.96
CA LEU A 37 -9.62 -6.38 -0.62
C LEU A 37 -8.53 -7.38 -1.00
N LYS A 38 -7.87 -7.17 -2.15
CA LYS A 38 -6.72 -7.98 -2.57
C LYS A 38 -5.53 -7.73 -1.64
N LEU A 39 -5.19 -6.47 -1.36
CA LEU A 39 -4.07 -6.11 -0.50
C LEU A 39 -4.21 -6.71 0.90
N HIS A 40 -5.41 -6.71 1.47
CA HIS A 40 -5.69 -7.29 2.80
C HIS A 40 -5.42 -8.81 2.87
N ARG A 41 -5.31 -9.49 1.72
CA ARG A 41 -4.93 -10.91 1.65
C ARG A 41 -3.43 -11.11 1.47
N GLU A 42 -2.71 -10.09 0.99
CA GLU A 42 -1.30 -10.17 0.58
C GLU A 42 -0.35 -9.48 1.57
N LEU A 43 -0.82 -8.44 2.26
CA LEU A 43 -0.03 -7.56 3.12
C LEU A 43 -0.66 -7.41 4.51
N PRO A 44 0.13 -7.07 5.54
CA PRO A 44 -0.39 -6.70 6.85
C PRO A 44 -1.33 -5.48 6.77
N ALA A 45 -2.39 -5.48 7.59
CA ALA A 45 -3.42 -4.43 7.52
C ALA A 45 -2.87 -3.04 7.85
N GLU A 46 -1.88 -2.94 8.73
CA GLU A 46 -1.23 -1.69 9.16
C GLU A 46 -0.45 -0.97 8.04
N VAL A 47 -0.10 -1.71 6.99
CA VAL A 47 0.59 -1.18 5.80
C VAL A 47 -0.41 -0.52 4.85
N ILE A 48 -1.69 -0.85 4.93
CA ILE A 48 -2.69 -0.50 3.92
C ILE A 48 -3.47 0.73 4.36
N HIS A 49 -3.59 1.72 3.48
CA HIS A 49 -4.38 2.91 3.68
C HIS A 49 -5.39 3.08 2.55
N ASN A 50 -6.66 3.27 2.89
CA ASN A 50 -7.70 3.63 1.93
C ASN A 50 -7.67 5.15 1.73
N GLY A 51 -7.14 5.59 0.58
CA GLY A 51 -6.92 6.99 0.30
C GLY A 51 -6.60 7.25 -1.17
N ASP A 52 -6.49 8.53 -1.52
CA ASP A 52 -6.12 8.98 -2.85
C ASP A 52 -4.81 9.76 -2.73
N GLY A 53 -3.75 9.27 -3.37
CA GLY A 53 -2.44 9.92 -3.31
C GLY A 53 -2.38 11.29 -3.99
N THR A 54 -3.45 11.74 -4.64
CA THR A 54 -3.61 13.09 -5.19
C THR A 54 -4.47 14.02 -4.33
N ASP A 55 -5.12 13.50 -3.27
CA ASP A 55 -5.92 14.27 -2.31
C ASP A 55 -5.11 14.53 -1.02
N PRO A 56 -4.64 15.76 -0.77
CA PRO A 56 -3.82 16.08 0.39
C PRO A 56 -4.55 15.94 1.74
N VAL A 57 -5.88 15.76 1.73
CA VAL A 57 -6.69 15.53 2.93
C VAL A 57 -6.93 14.03 3.18
N ARG A 58 -6.72 13.17 2.17
CA ARG A 58 -7.00 11.72 2.22
C ARG A 58 -5.74 10.87 1.93
N LEU A 59 -4.62 11.28 2.53
CA LEU A 59 -3.30 10.67 2.34
C LEU A 59 -2.86 9.87 3.59
#